data_AF-A0A0Q4KFT0-F1
#
_entry.id   AF-A0A0Q4KFT0-F1
#
_cell.length_a   1.000
_cell.length_b   1.000
_cell.length_c   1.000
_cell.angle_alpha   90.00
_cell.angle_beta   90.00
_cell.angle_gamma   90.00
#
_symmetry.space_group_name_H-M   'P 1'
#
loop_
_entity.id
_entity.type
_entity.pdbx_description
1 polymer ?
#
loop_
_entity_poly.entity_id
_entity_poly.type
_entity_poly.pdbx_seq_one_letter_code
_entity_poly.pdbx_strand_id
1 'polypeptide(L)' 'MKQRPESLYQRVVNAIVAGVDDGRYAPGMRLPGERELAKEFNVSRPTIRQAMSALEMRGLV' A
#
# COMPACT_ATOMS: atom_id res chain seq x y z
N MET A 1 -18.40 -1.23 19.73
CA MET A 1 -17.10 -1.89 19.53
C MET A 1 -16.07 -0.82 19.16
N LYS A 2 -15.05 -0.55 19.98
CA LYS A 2 -14.00 0.43 19.62
C LYS A 2 -13.09 -0.21 18.57
N GLN A 3 -13.13 0.29 17.34
CA GLN A 3 -12.19 -0.11 16.31
C GLN A 3 -10.78 0.26 16.78
N ARG A 4 -9.85 -0.70 16.80
CA ARG A 4 -8.43 -0.41 17.05
C ARG A 4 -7.95 0.46 15.88
N PRO A 5 -7.13 1.50 16.13
CA PRO A 5 -6.60 2.30 15.05
C PRO A 5 -5.89 1.39 14.05
N GLU A 6 -6.23 1.56 12.77
CA GLU A 6 -5.61 0.83 11.68
C GLU A 6 -4.08 1.02 11.71
N SER A 7 -3.33 -0.06 11.52
CA SER A 7 -1.87 0.03 11.45
C SER A 7 -1.46 0.83 10.21
N LEU A 8 -0.31 1.52 10.27
CA LEU A 8 0.16 2.33 9.15
C LEU A 8 0.32 1.52 7.85
N TYR A 9 0.79 0.27 7.93
CA TYR A 9 0.91 -0.57 6.74
C TYR A 9 -0.47 -0.93 6.17
N GLN A 10 -1.48 -1.16 7.01
CA GLN A 10 -2.81 -1.53 6.56
C GLN A 10 -3.50 -0.35 5.86
N ARG A 11 -3.28 0.87 6.35
CA ARG A 11 -3.70 2.10 5.66
C ARG A 11 -3.07 2.21 4.26
N VAL A 12 -1.77 1.90 4.13
CA VAL A 12 -1.07 1.91 2.83
C VAL A 12 -1.65 0.84 1.89
N VAL A 13 -1.87 -0.38 2.38
CA VAL A 13 -2.50 -1.46 1.60
C VAL A 13 -3.84 -1.00 1.04
N ASN A 14 -4.72 -0.45 1.89
CA ASN A 14 -6.05 -0.03 1.46
C ASN A 14 -5.97 1.14 0.46
N ALA A 15 -5.04 2.07 0.64
CA ALA A 15 -4.85 3.17 -0.30
C ALA A 15 -4.35 2.70 -1.66
N ILE A 16 -3.43 1.71 -1.70
CA ILE A 16 -2.98 1.12 -2.96
C ILE A 16 -4.11 0.34 -3.64
N VAL A 17 -4.87 -0.47 -2.89
CA VAL A 17 -6.05 -1.17 -3.43
C VAL A 17 -7.04 -0.19 -4.06
N ALA A 18 -7.38 0.88 -3.34
CA ALA A 18 -8.27 1.91 -3.87
C ALA A 18 -7.69 2.59 -5.12
N GLY A 19 -6.36 2.77 -5.17
CA GLY A 19 -5.66 3.28 -6.35
C GLY A 19 -5.61 2.29 -7.53
N VAL A 20 -5.71 0.98 -7.28
CA VAL A 20 -5.87 0.00 -8.35
C VAL A 20 -7.30 0.07 -8.90
N ASP A 21 -8.29 0.15 -8.01
CA ASP A 21 -9.71 0.24 -8.36
C ASP A 21 -10.05 1.56 -9.11
N ASP A 22 -9.40 2.67 -8.75
CA ASP A 22 -9.58 3.99 -9.39
C ASP A 22 -8.78 4.15 -10.69
N GLY A 23 -7.93 3.17 -11.04
CA GLY A 23 -7.10 3.15 -12.24
C GLY A 23 -5.77 3.91 -12.13
N ARG A 24 -5.42 4.48 -10.98
CA ARG A 24 -4.11 5.11 -10.72
C ARG A 24 -2.96 4.12 -10.81
N TYR A 25 -3.17 2.91 -10.30
CA TYR A 25 -2.22 1.81 -10.37
C TYR A 25 -2.83 0.70 -11.24
N ALA A 26 -2.58 0.77 -12.55
CA ALA A 26 -3.10 -0.25 -13.45
C ALA A 26 -2.57 -1.66 -13.09
N PRO A 27 -3.41 -2.71 -13.11
CA PRO A 27 -2.97 -4.08 -12.92
C PRO A 27 -1.82 -4.44 -13.87
N GLY A 28 -0.72 -4.97 -13.35
CA GLY A 28 0.47 -5.31 -14.13
C GLY A 28 1.42 -4.15 -14.43
N MET A 29 1.07 -2.90 -14.08
CA MET A 29 2.05 -1.81 -14.04
C MET A 29 2.88 -1.89 -12.77
N ARG A 30 4.17 -1.54 -12.90
CA ARG A 30 5.05 -1.43 -11.74
C ARG A 30 4.58 -0.28 -10.86
N LEU A 31 4.37 -0.58 -9.58
CA LEU A 31 4.19 0.45 -8.57
C LEU A 31 5.43 1.35 -8.46
N PRO A 32 5.25 2.61 -7.99
CA PRO A 32 6.38 3.45 -7.62
C PRO A 32 7.31 2.72 -6.64
N GLY A 33 8.60 3.08 -6.65
CA GLY A 33 9.56 2.42 -5.76
C GLY A 33 9.25 2.67 -4.28
N GLU A 34 9.70 1.78 -3.38
CA GLU A 34 9.44 1.90 -1.93
C GLU A 34 9.73 3.30 -1.36
N ARG A 35 10.79 3.95 -1.86
CA ARG A 35 11.21 5.28 -1.41
C ARG A 35 10.22 6.37 -1.81
N GLU A 36 9.60 6.25 -2.98
CA GLU A 36 8.60 7.20 -3.48
C GLU A 36 7.28 7.01 -2.74
N LEU A 37 6.82 5.77 -2.61
CA LEU A 37 5.64 5.43 -1.81
C LEU A 37 5.80 5.87 -0.35
N ALA A 38 6.98 5.71 0.23
CA ALA A 38 7.25 6.14 1.61
C ALA A 38 7.09 7.67 1.77
N LYS A 39 7.50 8.44 0.75
CA LYS A 39 7.30 9.89 0.73
C LYS A 39 5.82 10.25 0.49
N GLU A 40 5.17 9.59 -0.46
CA GLU A 40 3.76 9.82 -0.82
C GLU A 40 2.83 9.57 0.37
N PHE A 41 3.01 8.43 1.05
CA PHE A 41 2.19 8.07 2.21
C PHE A 41 2.72 8.64 3.53
N ASN A 42 3.83 9.37 3.51
CA ASN A 42 4.51 9.92 4.70
C ASN A 42 4.74 8.86 5.80
N VAL A 43 5.30 7.71 5.42
CA VAL A 43 5.61 6.59 6.30
C VAL A 43 7.05 6.11 6.10
N SER A 44 7.51 5.22 6.99
CA SER A 44 8.84 4.63 6.85
C SER A 44 8.91 3.61 5.69
N ARG A 45 10.10 3.45 5.09
CA ARG A 45 10.34 2.41 4.07
C ARG A 45 9.99 0.98 4.54
N PRO A 46 10.32 0.56 5.79
CA PRO A 46 9.85 -0.73 6.30
C PRO A 46 8.33 -0.89 6.32
N THR A 47 7.59 0.19 6.61
CA THR A 47 6.11 0.17 6.58
C THR A 47 5.59 -0.06 5.16
N ILE A 48 6.19 0.60 4.16
CA ILE A 48 5.88 0.34 2.75
C ILE A 48 6.19 -1.11 2.38
N ARG A 49 7.38 -1.61 2.73
CA ARG A 49 7.77 -3.00 2.43
C ARG A 49 6.77 -4.00 3.00
N GLN A 50 6.33 -3.79 4.24
CA GLN A 50 5.30 -4.63 4.85
C GLN A 50 3.96 -4.56 4.11
N ALA A 51 3.56 -3.37 3.65
CA ALA A 51 2.35 -3.20 2.85
C ALA A 51 2.47 -3.90 1.49
N MET A 52 3.63 -3.78 0.82
CA MET A 52 3.92 -4.46 -0.44
C MET A 52 3.86 -5.98 -0.27
N SER A 53 4.52 -6.54 0.74
CA SER A 53 4.43 -7.99 1.02
C SER A 53 2.98 -8.43 1.30
N ALA A 54 2.17 -7.60 1.94
CA ALA A 54 0.76 -7.91 2.16
C ALA A 54 -0.08 -7.87 0.87
N LEU A 55 0.25 -7.00 -0.08
CA LEU A 55 -0.38 -6.94 -1.40
C LEU A 55 0.03 -8.13 -2.27
N GLU A 56 1.31 -8.49 -2.27
CA GLU A 56 1.86 -9.66 -2.98
C GLU A 56 1.19 -10.95 -2.49
N MET A 57 1.07 -11.14 -1.17
CA MET A 57 0.36 -12.30 -0.60
C MET A 57 -1.12 -12.38 -0.99
N ARG A 58 -1.73 -11.25 -1.36
CA ARG A 58 -3.12 -11.17 -1.84
C ARG A 58 -3.24 -11.29 -3.36
N GLY A 59 -2.13 -11.36 -4.09
CA GLY A 59 -2.11 -11.42 -5.56
C GLY A 59 -2.54 -10.13 -6.24
N LEU A 60 -2.38 -8.98 -5.56
CA LEU A 60 -2.82 -7.67 -6.06
C LEU A 60 -1.71 -6.89 -6.79
N VAL A 61 -0.44 -7.28 -6.60
CA VAL A 61 0.76 -6.67 -7.19
C VAL A 61 1.79 -7.73 -7.52
#